data_AF-A0A090FKW2-F1
#
_entry.id   AF-A0A090FKW2-F1
#
_cell.length_a   1.000
_cell.length_b   1.000
_cell.length_c   1.000
_cell.angle_alpha   90.00
_cell.angle_beta   90.00
_cell.angle_gamma   90.00
#
_symmetry.space_group_name_H-M   'P 1'
#
loop_
_entity.id
_entity.type
_entity.pdbx_description
1 polymer ?
#
loop_
_entity_poly.entity_id
_entity_poly.type
_entity_poly.pdbx_seq_one_letter_code
_entity_poly.pdbx_strand_id
1 'polypeptide(L)'
;MKTILEKLLGRQRVLVKENERAVALYKGEIQAVLMPGEHWLANRRGNLEISRHDLKNPEFVSAYEKALFDKLPDVAARHFTVVRTGRTDVAVVARRPCMPCSSRIASLCCGRMPARGR
;
A
#
# COMPACT_ATOMS: atom_id res chain seq x y z
N MET A 1 -4.45 -10.72 23.86
CA MET A 1 -5.72 -11.36 24.25
C MET A 1 -6.86 -10.53 23.68
N LYS A 2 -7.74 -11.12 22.86
CA LYS A 2 -8.89 -10.40 22.27
C LYS A 2 -9.89 -10.08 23.38
N THR A 3 -10.24 -8.82 23.55
CA THR A 3 -11.17 -8.39 24.60
C THR A 3 -12.57 -8.91 24.28
N ILE A 4 -13.36 -9.31 25.28
CA ILE A 4 -14.75 -9.77 25.09
C ILE A 4 -15.58 -8.73 24.30
N LEU A 5 -15.24 -7.45 24.46
CA LEU A 5 -15.81 -6.33 23.73
C LEU A 5 -15.55 -6.36 22.22
N GLU A 6 -14.38 -6.81 21.77
CA GLU A 6 -14.05 -6.94 20.33
C GLU A 6 -14.86 -8.05 19.65
N LYS A 7 -15.11 -9.14 20.38
CA LYS A 7 -15.99 -10.23 19.91
C LYS A 7 -17.45 -9.77 19.82
N LEU A 8 -17.92 -9.01 20.80
CA LEU A 8 -19.29 -8.47 20.83
C LEU A 8 -19.52 -7.39 19.76
N LEU A 9 -18.56 -6.47 19.57
CA LEU A 9 -18.65 -5.41 18.58
C LEU A 9 -18.33 -5.88 17.15
N GLY A 10 -17.74 -7.08 17.00
CA GLY A 10 -17.29 -7.59 15.71
C GLY A 10 -16.25 -6.66 15.06
N ARG A 11 -15.44 -5.97 15.86
CA ARG A 11 -14.37 -5.07 15.42
C ARG A 11 -13.06 -5.52 16.03
N GLN A 12 -12.00 -5.49 15.24
CA GLN A 12 -10.65 -5.85 15.66
C GLN A 12 -9.75 -4.63 15.50
N ARG A 13 -8.97 -4.33 16.55
CA ARG A 13 -7.94 -3.31 16.48
C ARG A 13 -6.68 -3.87 15.82
N VAL A 14 -6.16 -3.15 14.84
CA VAL A 14 -4.98 -3.51 14.07
C VAL A 14 -3.97 -2.38 14.18
N LEU A 15 -2.81 -2.68 14.76
CA LEU A 15 -1.68 -1.77 14.76
C LEU A 15 -0.78 -2.08 13.56
N VAL A 16 -0.57 -1.07 12.71
CA VAL A 16 0.35 -1.12 11.57
C VAL A 16 1.54 -0.24 11.92
N LYS A 17 2.76 -0.79 11.83
CA LYS A 17 3.97 -0.05 12.15
C LYS A 17 4.30 0.99 11.06
N GLU A 18 5.11 1.97 11.41
CA GLU A 18 5.59 3.00 10.46
C GLU A 18 6.34 2.43 9.26
N ASN A 19 7.10 1.35 9.49
CA ASN A 19 7.84 0.65 8.43
C ASN A 19 7.00 -0.46 7.77
N GLU A 20 5.70 -0.55 8.04
CA GLU A 20 4.83 -1.58 7.47
C GLU A 20 3.68 -0.93 6.69
N ARG A 21 3.25 -1.62 5.64
CA ARG A 21 1.99 -1.38 4.93
C ARG A 21 1.13 -2.62 5.08
N ALA A 22 -0.16 -2.45 5.34
CA ALA A 22 -1.06 -3.58 5.47
C ALA A 22 -2.19 -3.49 4.46
N VAL A 23 -2.56 -4.61 3.87
CA VAL A 23 -3.77 -4.75 3.05
C VAL A 23 -4.79 -5.50 3.89
N ALA A 24 -5.96 -4.89 4.08
CA ALA A 24 -7.07 -5.48 4.79
C ALA A 24 -7.97 -6.23 3.81
N LEU A 25 -8.16 -7.52 4.07
CA LEU A 25 -9.10 -8.37 3.35
C LEU A 25 -10.25 -8.76 4.28
N TYR A 26 -11.47 -8.62 3.80
CA TYR A 26 -12.66 -9.07 4.50
C TYR A 26 -13.42 -10.06 3.63
N LYS A 27 -13.59 -11.30 4.13
CA LYS A 27 -14.21 -12.40 3.36
C LYS A 27 -13.53 -12.66 2.00
N GLY A 28 -12.20 -12.52 1.95
CA GLY A 28 -11.42 -12.70 0.72
C GLY A 28 -11.49 -11.53 -0.27
N GLU A 29 -12.18 -10.44 0.07
CA GLU A 29 -12.20 -9.23 -0.73
C GLU A 29 -11.32 -8.14 -0.13
N ILE A 30 -10.56 -7.45 -0.97
CA ILE A 30 -9.74 -6.32 -0.55
C ILE A 30 -10.66 -5.15 -0.19
N GLN A 31 -10.60 -4.71 1.05
CA GLN A 31 -11.33 -3.51 1.49
C GLN A 31 -10.49 -2.25 1.35
N ALA A 32 -9.24 -2.29 1.83
CA ALA A 32 -8.42 -1.09 1.94
C ALA A 32 -6.94 -1.42 2.12
N VAL A 33 -6.11 -0.42 1.78
CA VAL A 33 -4.69 -0.39 2.15
C VAL A 33 -4.56 0.54 3.34
N LEU A 34 -3.99 0.01 4.42
CA LEU A 34 -3.85 0.69 5.70
C LEU A 34 -2.52 1.43 5.77
N MET A 35 -2.60 2.67 6.23
CA MET A 35 -1.44 3.47 6.60
C MET A 35 -0.84 2.98 7.93
N PRO A 36 0.40 3.34 8.26
CA PRO A 36 0.87 3.28 9.63
C PRO A 36 -0.12 3.90 10.61
N GLY A 37 -0.27 3.27 11.76
CA GLY A 37 -1.18 3.72 12.82
C GLY A 37 -2.13 2.63 13.31
N GLU A 38 -3.03 3.04 14.20
CA GLU A 38 -4.09 2.17 14.72
C GLU A 38 -5.33 2.24 13.84
N HIS A 39 -5.79 1.08 13.36
CA HIS A 39 -6.99 0.96 12.54
C HIS A 39 -8.01 0.05 13.22
N TRP A 40 -9.25 0.51 13.25
CA TRP A 40 -10.39 -0.30 13.71
C TRP A 40 -11.07 -0.92 12.51
N LEU A 41 -10.94 -2.24 12.37
CA LEU A 41 -11.50 -2.97 11.22
C LEU A 41 -12.68 -3.83 11.65
N ALA A 42 -13.69 -3.91 10.79
CA ALA A 42 -14.79 -4.84 11.00
C ALA A 42 -14.27 -6.27 10.83
N ASN A 43 -14.39 -7.07 11.88
CA ASN A 43 -14.12 -8.50 11.88
C ASN A 43 -15.37 -9.28 12.30
N ARG A 44 -16.50 -9.02 11.62
CA ARG A 44 -17.73 -9.77 11.89
C ARG A 44 -17.51 -11.21 11.39
N ARG A 45 -17.51 -12.17 12.34
CA ARG A 45 -17.32 -13.62 12.13
C ARG A 45 -15.88 -14.11 11.88
N GLY A 46 -14.85 -13.33 12.18
CA GLY A 46 -13.47 -13.84 12.12
C GLY A 46 -12.84 -13.90 10.73
N ASN A 47 -13.49 -13.37 9.69
CA ASN A 47 -13.04 -13.42 8.29
C ASN A 47 -12.16 -12.23 7.87
N LEU A 48 -11.56 -11.53 8.84
CA LEU A 48 -10.60 -10.47 8.58
C LEU A 48 -9.20 -11.07 8.45
N GLU A 49 -8.60 -10.88 7.28
CA GLU A 49 -7.23 -11.25 6.98
C GLU A 49 -6.41 -9.98 6.71
N ILE A 50 -5.17 -9.96 7.19
CA ILE A 50 -4.30 -8.78 7.12
C ILE A 50 -2.98 -9.21 6.52
N SER A 51 -2.75 -8.80 5.28
CA SER A 51 -1.49 -9.05 4.59
C SER A 51 -0.54 -7.88 4.85
N ARG A 52 0.50 -8.11 5.66
CA ARG A 52 1.49 -7.10 6.03
C ARG A 52 2.69 -7.17 5.10
N HIS A 53 3.16 -6.00 4.69
CA HIS A 53 4.27 -5.80 3.78
C HIS A 53 5.26 -4.84 4.42
N ASP A 54 6.53 -5.24 4.52
CA ASP A 54 7.58 -4.42 5.09
C ASP A 54 8.09 -3.43 4.04
N LEU A 55 8.14 -2.14 4.38
CA LEU A 55 8.68 -1.08 3.52
C LEU A 55 10.21 -1.18 3.33
N LYS A 56 10.91 -2.01 4.09
CA LYS A 56 12.32 -2.33 3.85
C LYS A 56 12.51 -3.01 2.50
N ASN A 57 11.64 -3.95 2.16
CA ASN A 57 11.61 -4.62 0.86
C ASN A 57 10.53 -3.94 0.01
N PRO A 58 10.88 -3.04 -0.92
CA PRO A 58 9.93 -2.21 -1.65
C PRO A 58 9.09 -2.99 -2.69
N GLU A 59 9.14 -4.32 -2.65
CA GLU A 59 8.43 -5.20 -3.55
C GLU A 59 7.11 -5.63 -2.92
N PHE A 60 6.03 -5.37 -3.62
CA PHE A 60 4.71 -5.85 -3.22
C PHE A 60 4.48 -7.24 -3.81
N VAL A 61 4.92 -8.28 -3.10
CA VAL A 61 4.71 -9.67 -3.50
C VAL A 61 3.49 -10.22 -2.78
N SER A 62 2.34 -10.23 -3.46
CA SER A 62 1.09 -10.75 -2.92
C SER A 62 0.23 -11.39 -3.99
N ALA A 63 -0.49 -12.46 -3.63
CA ALA A 63 -1.49 -13.09 -4.50
C ALA A 63 -2.64 -12.14 -4.90
N TYR A 64 -2.77 -11.01 -4.19
CA TYR A 64 -3.84 -10.04 -4.35
C TYR A 64 -3.47 -8.83 -5.22
N GLU A 65 -2.28 -8.80 -5.83
CA GLU A 65 -1.82 -7.69 -6.67
C GLU A 65 -2.84 -7.32 -7.75
N LYS A 66 -3.22 -8.29 -8.57
CA LYS A 66 -4.19 -8.06 -9.66
C LYS A 66 -5.52 -7.52 -9.12
N ALA A 67 -6.04 -8.16 -8.07
CA ALA A 67 -7.30 -7.76 -7.45
C ALA A 67 -7.23 -6.35 -6.82
N LEU A 68 -6.07 -5.92 -6.33
CA LEU A 68 -5.86 -4.58 -5.77
C LEU A 68 -5.96 -3.52 -6.84
N PHE A 69 -5.27 -3.72 -7.97
CA PHE A 69 -5.30 -2.79 -9.10
C PHE A 69 -6.66 -2.78 -9.81
N ASP A 70 -7.37 -3.90 -9.85
CA ASP A 70 -8.68 -4.01 -10.48
C ASP A 70 -9.79 -3.35 -9.63
N LYS A 71 -9.83 -3.63 -8.31
CA LYS A 71 -10.93 -3.16 -7.43
C LYS A 71 -10.70 -1.78 -6.83
N LEU A 72 -9.44 -1.39 -6.60
CA LEU A 72 -9.10 -0.16 -5.88
C LEU A 72 -7.98 0.62 -6.62
N PRO A 73 -8.18 1.00 -7.89
CA PRO A 73 -7.17 1.70 -8.68
C PRO A 73 -6.75 3.04 -8.03
N ASP A 74 -7.68 3.76 -7.41
CA ASP A 74 -7.40 5.03 -6.74
C ASP A 74 -6.48 4.87 -5.52
N VAL A 75 -6.70 3.82 -4.73
CA VAL A 75 -5.88 3.51 -3.55
C VAL A 75 -4.52 3.00 -3.99
N ALA A 76 -4.50 2.16 -5.02
CA ALA A 76 -3.27 1.65 -5.60
C ALA A 76 -2.38 2.79 -6.12
N ALA A 77 -2.95 3.75 -6.87
CA ALA A 77 -2.23 4.90 -7.40
C ALA A 77 -1.66 5.83 -6.32
N ARG A 78 -2.26 5.88 -5.12
CA ARG A 78 -1.80 6.72 -4.01
C ARG A 78 -0.64 6.09 -3.22
N HIS A 79 -0.55 4.77 -3.21
CA HIS A 79 0.34 4.06 -2.30
C HIS A 79 1.37 3.17 -3.00
N PHE A 80 1.18 2.89 -4.29
CA PHE A 80 2.06 2.03 -5.08
C PHE A 80 2.52 2.76 -6.34
N THR A 81 3.79 2.53 -6.68
CA THR A 81 4.33 2.92 -7.99
C THR A 81 4.40 1.67 -8.84
N VAL A 82 3.60 1.63 -9.91
CA VAL A 82 3.62 0.50 -10.84
C VAL A 82 4.78 0.69 -11.81
N VAL A 83 5.69 -0.27 -11.82
CA VAL A 83 6.78 -0.34 -12.80
C VAL A 83 6.54 -1.57 -13.66
N ARG A 84 6.21 -1.37 -14.94
CA ARG A 84 6.06 -2.45 -15.91
C ARG A 84 7.30 -2.45 -16.81
N THR A 85 8.05 -3.54 -16.80
CA THR A 85 9.20 -3.75 -17.71
C THR A 85 8.81 -4.71 -18.83
N GLY A 86 9.25 -4.43 -20.05
CA GLY A 86 9.21 -5.39 -21.15
C GLY A 86 10.30 -6.46 -21.01
N ARG A 87 10.34 -7.42 -21.96
CA ARG A 87 11.31 -8.53 -21.95
C ARG A 87 12.78 -8.11 -21.95
N THR A 88 13.08 -6.92 -22.46
CA THR A 88 14.44 -6.40 -22.63
C THR A 88 14.73 -5.21 -21.70
N ASP A 89 13.79 -4.84 -20.85
CA ASP A 89 13.90 -3.64 -20.03
C ASP A 89 14.37 -3.98 -18.62
N VAL A 90 15.30 -3.18 -18.11
CA VAL A 90 15.76 -3.23 -16.72
C VAL A 90 15.24 -1.99 -16.00
N ALA A 91 14.51 -2.17 -14.89
CA ALA A 91 14.06 -1.08 -14.05
C ALA A 91 14.92 -0.97 -12.78
N VAL A 92 15.29 0.26 -12.43
CA VAL A 92 15.98 0.58 -11.17
C VAL A 92 15.07 1.48 -10.33
N VAL A 93 14.66 0.99 -9.16
CA VAL A 93 13.85 1.76 -8.21
C VAL A 93 14.77 2.29 -7.10
N ALA A 94 15.16 3.56 -7.21
CA ALA A 94 15.97 4.23 -6.20
C ALA A 94 15.08 5.05 -5.25
N ARG A 95 15.14 4.74 -3.95
CA ARG A 95 14.58 5.63 -2.92
C ARG A 95 15.66 6.61 -2.49
N ARG A 96 15.61 7.84 -3.03
CA ARG A 96 16.42 8.94 -2.49
C ARG A 96 15.60 9.69 -1.45
N PRO A 97 16.15 10.02 -0.25
CA PRO A 97 15.63 11.15 0.49
C PRO A 97 15.71 12.37 -0.44
N CYS A 98 14.62 13.13 -0.55
CA CYS A 98 14.59 14.31 -1.38
C CYS A 98 15.65 15.30 -0.90
N MET A 99 16.82 15.32 -1.55
CA MET A 99 17.71 16.46 -1.48
C MET A 99 17.12 17.59 -2.33
N PRO A 100 17.23 18.86 -1.90
CA PRO A 100 16.78 19.99 -2.69
C PRO A 100 17.46 19.95 -4.05
N CYS A 101 16.65 19.90 -5.10
CA CYS A 101 17.09 19.81 -6.48
C CYS A 101 17.75 21.13 -6.87
N SER A 102 19.08 21.17 -6.95
CA SER A 102 19.81 22.28 -7.57
C SER A 102 19.60 22.23 -9.08
N SER A 103 18.55 22.93 -9.51
CA SER A 103 18.17 23.55 -10.80
C SER A 103 18.73 23.14 -12.17
N ARG A 104 19.67 22.19 -12.32
CA ARG A 104 20.31 21.94 -13.64
C ARG A 104 20.08 20.56 -14.27
N ILE A 105 19.54 19.57 -13.54
CA ILE A 105 19.26 18.21 -14.08
C ILE A 105 17.90 17.68 -13.56
N ALA A 106 16.85 18.48 -13.65
CA ALA A 106 15.53 18.13 -13.11
C ALA A 106 14.76 17.10 -13.96
N SER A 107 15.07 16.92 -15.25
CA SER A 107 14.27 16.05 -16.13
C SER A 107 14.54 14.55 -15.98
N LEU A 108 15.66 14.14 -15.38
CA LEU A 108 16.01 12.71 -15.24
C LEU A 108 15.63 12.09 -13.89
N CYS A 109 15.47 12.88 -12.82
CA CYS A 109 15.29 12.34 -11.47
C CYS A 109 13.82 12.23 -11.01
N CYS A 110 12.89 12.94 -11.64
CA CYS A 110 11.46 12.83 -11.34
C CYS A 110 10.72 12.34 -12.59
N GLY A 111 10.28 11.08 -12.57
CA GLY A 111 9.33 10.58 -13.55
C GLY A 111 8.11 11.52 -13.62
N ARG A 112 7.93 12.10 -14.81
CA ARG A 112 6.78 12.85 -15.32
C ARG A 112 5.52 12.81 -14.42
N MET A 113 5.34 13.83 -13.58
CA MET A 113 4.02 14.12 -12.99
C MET A 113 3.06 14.53 -14.11
N PRO A 114 1.83 13.97 -14.19
CA PRO A 114 0.81 14.56 -15.05
C PRO A 114 0.42 15.92 -14.46
N ALA A 115 0.51 16.95 -15.30
CA ALA A 115 0.11 18.31 -14.95
C ALA A 115 -1.36 18.31 -14.48
N ARG A 116 -1.61 18.76 -13.24
CA ARG A 116 -2.96 19.11 -12.81
C ARG A 116 -3.42 20.32 -13.62
N GLY A 117 -4.53 20.15 -14.33
CA GLY A 117 -5.24 21.22 -15.01
C GLY A 117 -5.75 22.29 -14.05
N ARG A 118 -5.94 23.47 -14.64
CA ARG A 118 -6.19 24.80 -14.06
C ARG A 118 -7.30 24.86 -13.03
#